data_AF-A0AA50E262-F1
#
_entry.id   AF-A0AA50E262-F1
#
_cell.length_a   1.000
_cell.length_b   1.000
_cell.length_c   1.000
_cell.angle_alpha   90.00
_cell.angle_beta   90.00
_cell.angle_gamma   90.00
#
_symmetry.space_group_name_H-M   'P 1'
#
loop_
_entity.id
_entity.type
_entity.pdbx_description
1 polymer ?
#
loop_
_entity_poly.entity_id
_entity_poly.type
_entity_poly.pdbx_seq_one_letter_code
_entity_poly.pdbx_strand_id
1 'polypeptide(L)'
;MRPQVLLDTTPALGVEGPEEIPNYILPYQKLLPFRLNVPEVYDYFPSWDEEKDLSVWLLDYGPVALDEAGEPVHEQLLPSLGEMWEHACPLQQLTWLWQMIRLWQPLQRQGVVSSLLEFDWLRVQGLQVLLQQLKLDEHQFYEMKYLAGVWEPLLTNAHPAIADFCQTLWKKLKQGKIPHADHLLRVLDTGIQSLAEQYDFSYTVFALTDGGPSRDHNEDACFPVSETPIEGQQLANTMTLICDGVGGQEGGEIASQWVIEHLPVRVISKIQKQMNEPEQIRTFIQHLKEDIQEVNEQLNRRNDREERTERERMGTTLVMALADFQQFFLANVGDSRCYWLTADSCKQVTVDDDVASREVRLGLMLYRHAVELPRSGALTQAVGLGPSANFIPSFNA
;
A
#
# COMPACT_ATOMS: atom_id res chain seq x y z
N MET A 1 -14.74 -26.74 -12.36
CA MET A 1 -13.49 -26.32 -13.04
C MET A 1 -12.33 -26.75 -12.15
N ARG A 2 -11.21 -27.18 -12.72
CA ARG A 2 -9.97 -27.49 -11.95
C ARG A 2 -9.46 -26.21 -11.28
N PRO A 3 -8.65 -26.31 -10.20
CA PRO A 3 -8.09 -25.13 -9.55
C PRO A 3 -7.40 -24.23 -10.58
N GLN A 4 -7.79 -22.95 -10.60
CA GLN A 4 -7.19 -21.86 -11.39
C GLN A 4 -5.93 -21.29 -10.70
N VAL A 5 -5.33 -22.08 -9.80
CA VAL A 5 -4.15 -21.70 -9.04
C VAL A 5 -2.99 -22.48 -9.62
N LEU A 6 -1.96 -21.75 -10.05
CA LEU A 6 -0.74 -22.31 -10.61
C LEU A 6 0.42 -21.99 -9.68
N LEU A 7 1.27 -22.97 -9.43
CA LEU A 7 2.54 -22.78 -8.73
C LEU A 7 3.64 -22.61 -9.78
N ASP A 8 4.29 -21.46 -9.83
CA ASP A 8 5.48 -21.28 -10.67
C ASP A 8 6.68 -21.97 -10.01
N THR A 9 7.09 -23.09 -10.59
CA THR A 9 8.25 -23.88 -10.14
C THR A 9 9.58 -23.33 -10.65
N THR A 10 9.55 -22.39 -11.61
CA THR A 10 10.71 -21.83 -12.29
C THR A 10 10.57 -20.31 -12.48
N PRO A 11 10.40 -19.52 -11.41
CA PRO A 11 10.06 -18.09 -11.49
C PRO A 11 11.12 -17.24 -12.21
N ALA A 12 12.36 -17.75 -12.32
CA ALA A 12 13.45 -17.10 -13.04
C ALA A 12 13.35 -17.24 -14.58
N LEU A 13 12.52 -18.15 -15.09
CA LEU A 13 12.36 -18.39 -16.53
C LEU A 13 11.02 -17.77 -16.97
N GLY A 14 11.06 -16.50 -17.38
CA GLY A 14 9.88 -15.83 -17.91
C GLY A 14 9.55 -16.20 -19.36
N VAL A 15 8.29 -16.04 -19.74
CA VAL A 15 7.86 -16.08 -21.15
C VAL A 15 8.07 -14.68 -21.75
N GLU A 16 8.34 -14.61 -23.05
CA GLU A 16 8.33 -13.32 -23.76
C GLU A 16 6.94 -12.68 -23.64
N GLY A 17 6.92 -11.42 -23.20
CA GLY A 17 5.69 -10.65 -23.06
C GLY A 17 5.08 -10.29 -24.40
N PRO A 18 3.79 -9.90 -24.43
CA PRO A 18 3.19 -9.40 -25.66
C PRO A 18 3.83 -8.07 -26.07
N GLU A 19 3.85 -7.77 -27.37
CA GLU A 19 4.39 -6.49 -27.89
C GLU A 19 3.66 -5.27 -27.32
N GLU A 20 2.34 -5.39 -27.10
CA GLU A 20 1.52 -4.35 -26.50
C GLU A 20 0.68 -4.93 -25.35
N ILE A 21 0.57 -4.16 -24.25
CA ILE A 21 -0.29 -4.52 -23.14
C ILE A 21 -1.75 -4.15 -23.48
N PRO A 22 -2.70 -5.11 -23.46
CA PRO A 22 -4.09 -4.84 -23.79
C PRO A 22 -4.75 -3.83 -22.84
N ASN A 23 -5.71 -3.06 -23.37
CA ASN A 23 -6.42 -2.02 -22.60
C ASN A 23 -7.12 -2.54 -21.33
N TYR A 24 -7.53 -3.81 -21.30
CA TYR A 24 -8.16 -4.41 -20.12
C TYR A 24 -7.14 -4.85 -19.03
N ILE A 25 -5.85 -4.87 -19.36
CA ILE A 25 -4.75 -5.16 -18.42
C ILE A 25 -4.15 -3.88 -17.83
N LEU A 26 -4.13 -2.78 -18.60
CA LEU A 26 -3.60 -1.47 -18.15
C LEU A 26 -4.13 -1.01 -16.77
N PRO A 27 -5.39 -1.24 -16.37
CA PRO A 27 -5.86 -0.89 -15.03
C PRO A 27 -5.06 -1.54 -13.90
N TYR A 28 -4.66 -2.81 -14.03
CA TYR A 28 -3.87 -3.51 -13.00
C TYR A 28 -2.52 -2.82 -12.78
N GLN A 29 -1.82 -2.50 -13.87
CA GLN A 29 -0.53 -1.81 -13.83
C GLN A 29 -0.62 -0.39 -13.23
N LYS A 30 -1.66 0.36 -13.59
CA LYS A 30 -1.89 1.70 -13.03
C LYS A 30 -2.33 1.68 -11.56
N LEU A 31 -2.90 0.57 -11.11
CA LEU A 31 -3.30 0.33 -9.73
C LEU A 31 -2.23 -0.37 -8.90
N LEU A 32 -1.01 -0.55 -9.41
CA LEU A 32 0.13 -1.10 -8.67
C LEU A 32 0.35 -0.45 -7.28
N PRO A 33 0.15 0.87 -7.07
CA PRO A 33 0.21 1.47 -5.73
C PRO A 33 -0.81 0.89 -4.71
N PHE A 34 -1.82 0.17 -5.18
CA PHE A 34 -2.84 -0.51 -4.38
C PHE A 34 -2.66 -2.03 -4.36
N ARG A 35 -1.42 -2.52 -4.58
CA ARG A 35 -1.07 -3.96 -4.63
C ARG A 35 -1.52 -4.80 -3.44
N LEU A 36 -1.75 -4.18 -2.28
CA LEU A 36 -2.30 -4.88 -1.12
C LEU A 36 -3.78 -5.27 -1.30
N ASN A 37 -4.49 -4.66 -2.23
CA ASN A 37 -5.91 -4.92 -2.46
C ASN A 37 -6.22 -5.32 -3.91
N VAL A 38 -5.36 -4.94 -4.86
CA VAL A 38 -5.50 -5.22 -6.29
C VAL A 38 -4.41 -6.20 -6.69
N PRO A 39 -4.74 -7.33 -7.35
CA PRO A 39 -3.76 -8.32 -7.72
C PRO A 39 -2.85 -7.77 -8.82
N GLU A 40 -1.61 -8.25 -8.87
CA GLU A 40 -0.63 -7.78 -9.86
C GLU A 40 -0.65 -8.67 -11.10
N VAL A 41 -0.22 -8.14 -12.24
CA VAL A 41 -0.06 -8.98 -13.44
C VAL A 41 1.25 -9.73 -13.29
N TYR A 42 1.15 -11.05 -13.11
CA TYR A 42 2.30 -11.93 -12.93
C TYR A 42 2.97 -12.24 -14.27
N ASP A 43 2.19 -12.79 -15.21
CA ASP A 43 2.71 -13.26 -16.49
C ASP A 43 1.64 -13.36 -17.57
N TYR A 44 2.10 -13.57 -18.80
CA TYR A 44 1.26 -13.77 -19.98
C TYR A 44 1.65 -15.05 -20.71
N PHE A 45 0.66 -15.89 -20.99
CA PHE A 45 0.81 -17.07 -21.83
C PHE A 45 0.12 -16.81 -23.17
N PRO A 46 0.85 -16.79 -24.29
CA PRO A 46 0.26 -16.61 -25.60
C PRO A 46 -0.67 -17.78 -25.94
N SER A 47 -1.65 -17.52 -26.79
CA SER A 47 -2.52 -18.59 -27.28
C SER A 47 -1.70 -19.66 -28.00
N TRP A 48 -1.94 -20.93 -27.67
CA TRP A 48 -1.38 -22.06 -28.40
C TRP A 48 -2.13 -22.36 -29.72
N ASP A 49 -3.28 -21.72 -29.94
CA ASP A 49 -4.13 -21.87 -31.12
C ASP A 49 -4.33 -20.49 -31.75
N GLU A 50 -3.74 -20.25 -32.93
CA GLU A 50 -3.84 -18.94 -33.59
C GLU A 50 -5.27 -18.62 -34.08
N GLU A 51 -6.15 -19.62 -34.23
CA GLU A 51 -7.54 -19.42 -34.65
C GLU A 51 -8.48 -19.11 -33.47
N LYS A 52 -8.07 -19.41 -32.24
CA LYS A 52 -8.82 -19.14 -31.03
C LYS A 52 -7.94 -18.37 -30.06
N ASP A 53 -8.25 -17.12 -29.77
CA ASP A 53 -7.54 -16.39 -28.72
C ASP A 53 -7.79 -17.03 -27.35
N LEU A 54 -6.90 -17.96 -26.99
CA LEU A 54 -6.86 -18.69 -25.71
C LEU A 54 -5.68 -18.18 -24.88
N SER A 55 -5.26 -16.93 -25.12
CA SER A 55 -4.22 -16.31 -24.30
C SER A 55 -4.67 -16.21 -22.84
N VAL A 56 -3.73 -16.40 -21.92
CA VAL A 56 -4.01 -16.42 -20.48
C VAL A 56 -3.13 -15.41 -19.78
N TRP A 57 -3.77 -14.53 -19.01
CA TRP A 57 -3.09 -13.61 -18.11
C TRP A 57 -3.11 -14.19 -16.71
N LEU A 58 -1.93 -14.33 -16.10
CA LEU A 58 -1.80 -14.74 -14.71
C LEU A 58 -1.76 -13.51 -13.82
N LEU A 59 -2.50 -13.60 -12.72
CA LEU A 59 -2.51 -12.58 -11.69
C LEU A 59 -1.80 -13.12 -10.45
N ASP A 60 -0.87 -12.34 -9.90
CA ASP A 60 -0.30 -12.60 -8.59
C ASP A 60 -1.30 -12.12 -7.54
N TYR A 61 -1.89 -13.11 -6.86
CA TYR A 61 -2.87 -12.92 -5.81
C TYR A 61 -2.21 -12.87 -4.41
N GLY A 62 -0.89 -13.05 -4.35
CA GLY A 62 -0.10 -13.14 -3.13
C GLY A 62 -0.03 -14.57 -2.56
N PRO A 63 0.57 -14.71 -1.38
CA PRO A 63 0.80 -16.00 -0.74
C PRO A 63 -0.51 -16.76 -0.46
N VAL A 64 -0.50 -18.04 -0.83
CA VAL A 64 -1.55 -19.02 -0.53
C VAL A 64 -1.07 -19.86 0.65
N ALA A 65 -1.83 -19.88 1.74
CA ALA A 65 -1.52 -20.71 2.90
C ALA A 65 -1.53 -22.20 2.49
N LEU A 66 -0.47 -22.92 2.86
CA LEU A 66 -0.33 -24.36 2.61
C LEU A 66 -0.45 -25.13 3.93
N ASP A 67 -1.01 -26.32 3.87
CA ASP A 67 -1.06 -27.27 4.99
C ASP A 67 0.28 -27.99 5.19
N GLU A 68 0.37 -28.88 6.18
CA GLU A 68 1.58 -29.65 6.47
C GLU A 68 2.01 -30.57 5.30
N ALA A 69 1.10 -30.90 4.38
CA ALA A 69 1.38 -31.69 3.19
C ALA A 69 1.84 -30.82 2.00
N GLY A 70 1.82 -29.49 2.15
CA GLY A 70 2.16 -28.54 1.09
C GLY A 70 0.99 -28.24 0.14
N GLU A 71 -0.23 -28.64 0.50
CA GLU A 71 -1.43 -28.38 -0.29
C GLU A 71 -2.13 -27.09 0.18
N PRO A 72 -2.80 -26.33 -0.69
CA PRO A 72 -3.54 -25.14 -0.28
C PRO A 72 -4.57 -25.44 0.83
N VAL A 73 -4.53 -24.66 1.93
CA VAL A 73 -5.49 -24.77 3.06
C VAL A 73 -6.93 -24.56 2.60
N HIS A 74 -7.12 -23.75 1.56
CA HIS A 74 -8.40 -23.51 0.92
C HIS A 74 -8.41 -24.11 -0.49
N GLU A 75 -9.43 -24.91 -0.82
CA GLU A 75 -9.57 -25.54 -2.14
C GLU A 75 -9.61 -24.51 -3.29
N GLN A 76 -10.03 -23.27 -3.02
CA GLN A 76 -10.22 -22.18 -3.99
C GLN A 76 -9.86 -20.83 -3.36
N LEU A 77 -8.64 -20.31 -3.59
CA LEU A 77 -8.15 -18.99 -3.13
C LEU A 77 -8.56 -18.65 -1.67
N LEU A 78 -8.65 -17.38 -1.31
CA LEU A 78 -9.19 -16.92 -0.01
C LEU A 78 -10.73 -17.00 0.03
N PRO A 79 -11.37 -17.02 1.21
CA PRO A 79 -12.84 -16.98 1.30
C PRO A 79 -13.40 -15.62 0.84
N SER A 80 -14.63 -15.61 0.34
CA SER A 80 -15.28 -14.38 -0.12
C SER A 80 -15.72 -13.48 1.03
N LEU A 81 -15.85 -12.18 0.75
CA LEU A 81 -16.39 -11.21 1.71
C LEU A 81 -17.79 -11.64 2.21
N GLY A 82 -18.65 -12.10 1.30
CA GLY A 82 -20.02 -12.50 1.60
C GLY A 82 -20.09 -13.72 2.53
N GLU A 83 -19.27 -14.74 2.29
CA GLU A 83 -19.19 -15.93 3.15
C GLU A 83 -18.70 -15.60 4.56
N MET A 84 -17.73 -14.70 4.68
CA MET A 84 -17.11 -14.39 5.96
C MET A 84 -17.83 -13.30 6.75
N TRP A 85 -18.74 -12.54 6.13
CA TRP A 85 -19.33 -11.35 6.73
C TRP A 85 -19.97 -11.63 8.09
N GLU A 86 -20.88 -12.59 8.19
CA GLU A 86 -21.61 -12.91 9.42
C GLU A 86 -20.72 -13.53 10.52
N HIS A 87 -19.56 -14.06 10.13
CA HIS A 87 -18.59 -14.67 11.04
C HIS A 87 -17.50 -13.69 11.50
N ALA A 88 -17.39 -12.53 10.87
CA ALA A 88 -16.36 -11.54 11.18
C ALA A 88 -16.69 -10.75 12.45
N CYS A 89 -15.63 -10.30 13.14
CA CYS A 89 -15.79 -9.39 14.25
C CYS A 89 -16.24 -7.99 13.76
N PRO A 90 -16.81 -7.15 14.64
CA PRO A 90 -17.23 -5.78 14.29
C PRO A 90 -16.16 -4.95 13.60
N LEU A 91 -14.92 -5.08 14.06
CA LEU A 91 -13.78 -4.33 13.56
C LEU A 91 -13.43 -4.75 12.12
N GLN A 92 -13.44 -6.05 11.83
CA GLN A 92 -13.26 -6.58 10.48
C GLN A 92 -14.34 -6.04 9.52
N GLN A 93 -15.61 -6.11 9.91
CA GLN A 93 -16.71 -5.64 9.08
C GLN A 93 -16.55 -4.16 8.70
N LEU A 94 -16.26 -3.27 9.66
CA LEU A 94 -16.06 -1.84 9.35
C LEU A 94 -14.78 -1.58 8.56
N THR A 95 -13.68 -2.26 8.89
CA THR A 95 -12.40 -2.11 8.18
C THR A 95 -12.49 -2.58 6.73
N TRP A 96 -13.25 -3.64 6.44
CA TRP A 96 -13.48 -4.10 5.06
C TRP A 96 -14.27 -3.08 4.24
N LEU A 97 -15.37 -2.56 4.79
CA LEU A 97 -16.12 -1.48 4.14
C LEU A 97 -15.23 -0.26 3.90
N TRP A 98 -14.38 0.09 4.87
CA TRP A 98 -13.45 1.21 4.74
C TRP A 98 -12.45 1.02 3.59
N GLN A 99 -11.84 -0.17 3.46
CA GLN A 99 -10.90 -0.47 2.37
C GLN A 99 -11.59 -0.41 1.00
N MET A 100 -12.80 -0.96 0.88
CA MET A 100 -13.58 -0.86 -0.36
C MET A 100 -13.76 0.60 -0.80
N ILE A 101 -14.06 1.50 0.14
CA ILE A 101 -14.27 2.92 -0.20
C ILE A 101 -12.96 3.66 -0.45
N ARG A 102 -11.87 3.28 0.21
CA ARG A 102 -10.53 3.80 -0.10
C ARG A 102 -10.15 3.51 -1.55
N LEU A 103 -10.51 2.34 -2.07
CA LEU A 103 -10.27 1.92 -3.45
C LEU A 103 -11.23 2.56 -4.47
N TRP A 104 -12.35 3.14 -4.02
CA TRP A 104 -13.38 3.64 -4.93
C TRP A 104 -12.87 4.65 -5.96
N GLN A 105 -12.20 5.71 -5.50
CA GLN A 105 -11.69 6.78 -6.37
C GLN A 105 -10.61 6.27 -7.34
N PRO A 106 -9.57 5.54 -6.89
CA PRO A 106 -8.58 4.94 -7.77
C PRO A 106 -9.17 4.04 -8.85
N LEU A 107 -10.07 3.11 -8.48
CA LEU A 107 -10.68 2.17 -9.43
C LEU A 107 -11.61 2.90 -10.41
N GLN A 108 -12.37 3.90 -9.93
CA GLN A 108 -13.25 4.68 -10.81
C GLN A 108 -12.47 5.49 -11.85
N ARG A 109 -11.29 6.00 -11.52
CA ARG A 109 -10.42 6.68 -12.50
C ARG A 109 -9.91 5.73 -13.59
N GLN A 110 -9.78 4.44 -13.28
CA GLN A 110 -9.39 3.42 -14.23
C GLN A 110 -10.59 2.72 -14.90
N GLY A 111 -11.82 3.12 -14.59
CA GLY A 111 -13.03 2.50 -15.14
C GLY A 111 -13.21 1.04 -14.73
N VAL A 112 -12.88 0.71 -13.48
CA VAL A 112 -13.02 -0.65 -12.92
C VAL A 112 -13.66 -0.66 -11.52
N VAL A 113 -14.41 0.37 -11.14
CA VAL A 113 -14.98 0.48 -9.78
C VAL A 113 -16.09 -0.54 -9.52
N SER A 114 -16.75 -1.03 -10.56
CA SER A 114 -17.74 -2.11 -10.47
C SER A 114 -17.18 -3.40 -9.90
N SER A 115 -15.85 -3.60 -9.96
CA SER A 115 -15.16 -4.72 -9.29
C SER A 115 -15.45 -4.79 -7.79
N LEU A 116 -15.72 -3.64 -7.14
CA LEU A 116 -16.06 -3.56 -5.71
C LEU A 116 -17.53 -3.89 -5.41
N LEU A 117 -18.36 -4.05 -6.44
CA LEU A 117 -19.81 -4.26 -6.29
C LEU A 117 -20.18 -5.75 -6.37
N GLU A 118 -19.25 -6.60 -6.84
CA GLU A 118 -19.42 -8.05 -6.96
C GLU A 118 -18.75 -8.73 -5.75
N PHE A 119 -19.53 -9.07 -4.71
CA PHE A 119 -18.99 -9.66 -3.48
C PHE A 119 -18.26 -10.99 -3.71
N ASP A 120 -18.65 -11.73 -4.75
CA ASP A 120 -17.99 -12.97 -5.16
C ASP A 120 -16.57 -12.73 -5.70
N TRP A 121 -16.17 -11.50 -6.00
CA TRP A 121 -14.80 -11.15 -6.43
C TRP A 121 -13.99 -10.52 -5.30
N LEU A 122 -14.64 -10.18 -4.20
CA LEU A 122 -13.99 -9.69 -3.00
C LEU A 122 -13.66 -10.86 -2.09
N ARG A 123 -12.45 -10.82 -1.58
CA ARG A 123 -11.85 -11.87 -0.77
C ARG A 123 -11.28 -11.24 0.48
N VAL A 124 -11.24 -12.00 1.56
CA VAL A 124 -10.81 -11.46 2.85
C VAL A 124 -9.77 -12.35 3.52
N GLN A 125 -8.80 -11.71 4.16
CA GLN A 125 -7.79 -12.35 5.01
C GLN A 125 -7.51 -11.46 6.21
N GLY A 126 -7.93 -11.88 7.40
CA GLY A 126 -7.83 -11.05 8.61
C GLY A 126 -8.60 -9.75 8.44
N LEU A 127 -7.90 -8.61 8.47
CA LEU A 127 -8.46 -7.28 8.24
C LEU A 127 -8.43 -6.85 6.76
N GLN A 128 -7.75 -7.58 5.87
CA GLN A 128 -7.51 -7.17 4.48
C GLN A 128 -8.68 -7.56 3.56
N VAL A 129 -9.03 -6.67 2.62
CA VAL A 129 -9.88 -6.97 1.45
C VAL A 129 -9.01 -7.06 0.22
N LEU A 130 -9.18 -8.11 -0.59
CA LEU A 130 -8.48 -8.29 -1.86
C LEU A 130 -9.49 -8.51 -2.98
N LEU A 131 -9.21 -7.93 -4.14
CA LEU A 131 -9.93 -8.23 -5.38
C LEU A 131 -9.31 -9.46 -6.02
N GLN A 132 -10.13 -10.40 -6.45
CA GLN A 132 -9.68 -11.54 -7.24
C GLN A 132 -9.30 -11.11 -8.67
N GLN A 133 -10.04 -10.17 -9.23
CA GLN A 133 -9.87 -9.65 -10.59
C GLN A 133 -10.55 -8.29 -10.73
N LEU A 134 -10.27 -7.58 -11.82
CA LEU A 134 -10.90 -6.32 -12.19
C LEU A 134 -11.95 -6.52 -13.29
N LYS A 135 -13.09 -5.84 -13.12
CA LYS A 135 -14.18 -5.73 -14.10
C LYS A 135 -14.05 -4.40 -14.81
N LEU A 136 -14.07 -4.39 -16.14
CA LEU A 136 -14.28 -3.14 -16.86
C LEU A 136 -15.71 -2.64 -16.63
N ASP A 137 -15.82 -1.37 -16.29
CA ASP A 137 -17.09 -0.73 -15.99
C ASP A 137 -17.97 -0.62 -17.24
N GLU A 138 -19.24 -0.97 -17.12
CA GLU A 138 -20.25 -0.73 -18.17
C GLU A 138 -20.65 0.75 -18.25
N HIS A 139 -20.40 1.49 -17.18
CA HIS A 139 -20.75 2.89 -17.03
C HIS A 139 -19.51 3.72 -16.73
N GLN A 140 -19.46 4.92 -17.28
CA GLN A 140 -18.33 5.82 -17.07
C GLN A 140 -18.18 6.27 -15.59
N PHE A 141 -19.24 6.16 -14.79
CA PHE A 141 -19.26 6.67 -13.41
C PHE A 141 -20.31 5.96 -12.54
N TYR A 142 -19.93 5.61 -11.31
CA TYR A 142 -20.81 5.08 -10.28
C TYR A 142 -20.95 6.08 -9.12
N GLU A 143 -22.18 6.45 -8.79
CA GLU A 143 -22.48 7.32 -7.65
C GLU A 143 -22.44 6.55 -6.32
N MET A 144 -22.19 7.24 -5.20
CA MET A 144 -22.24 6.64 -3.86
C MET A 144 -23.60 6.00 -3.54
N LYS A 145 -24.70 6.50 -4.12
CA LYS A 145 -26.04 5.98 -3.87
C LYS A 145 -26.22 4.52 -4.29
N TYR A 146 -25.43 4.04 -5.26
CA TYR A 146 -25.48 2.64 -5.72
C TYR A 146 -25.08 1.67 -4.59
N LEU A 147 -24.17 2.10 -3.70
CA LEU A 147 -23.78 1.33 -2.52
C LEU A 147 -24.95 1.04 -1.58
N ALA A 148 -25.98 1.90 -1.55
CA ALA A 148 -27.13 1.67 -0.67
C ALA A 148 -27.86 0.36 -0.98
N GLY A 149 -27.94 -0.02 -2.26
CA GLY A 149 -28.53 -1.28 -2.68
C GLY A 149 -27.55 -2.44 -2.55
N VAL A 150 -26.30 -2.25 -2.99
CA VAL A 150 -25.27 -3.29 -2.97
C VAL A 150 -24.94 -3.71 -1.53
N TRP A 151 -24.79 -2.76 -0.61
CA TRP A 151 -24.46 -3.04 0.80
C TRP A 151 -25.67 -3.35 1.67
N GLU A 152 -26.91 -3.31 1.16
CA GLU A 152 -28.09 -3.62 1.97
C GLU A 152 -27.99 -4.98 2.69
N PRO A 153 -27.60 -6.09 2.02
CA PRO A 153 -27.43 -7.39 2.68
C PRO A 153 -26.37 -7.36 3.78
N LEU A 154 -25.20 -6.75 3.52
CA LEU A 154 -24.10 -6.65 4.48
C LEU A 154 -24.51 -5.83 5.72
N LEU A 155 -25.10 -4.65 5.50
CA LEU A 155 -25.48 -3.77 6.60
C LEU A 155 -26.67 -4.31 7.40
N THR A 156 -27.56 -5.10 6.78
CA THR A 156 -28.67 -5.75 7.49
C THR A 156 -28.19 -6.90 8.38
N ASN A 157 -27.21 -7.67 7.91
CA ASN A 157 -26.63 -8.81 8.64
C ASN A 157 -25.32 -8.44 9.36
N ALA A 158 -25.15 -7.17 9.71
CA ALA A 158 -23.97 -6.72 10.44
C ALA A 158 -23.97 -7.27 11.89
N HIS A 159 -22.78 -7.37 12.47
CA HIS A 159 -22.60 -7.84 13.84
C HIS A 159 -23.41 -6.95 14.82
N PRO A 160 -24.07 -7.51 15.84
CA PRO A 160 -24.95 -6.75 16.74
C PRO A 160 -24.33 -5.49 17.35
N ALA A 161 -23.03 -5.54 17.69
CA ALA A 161 -22.28 -4.41 18.23
C ALA A 161 -22.20 -3.17 17.32
N ILE A 162 -22.41 -3.32 16.00
CA ILE A 162 -22.39 -2.20 15.03
C ILE A 162 -23.71 -2.06 14.25
N ALA A 163 -24.75 -2.82 14.60
CA ALA A 163 -26.00 -2.84 13.86
C ALA A 163 -26.65 -1.44 13.74
N ASP A 164 -26.70 -0.67 14.83
CA ASP A 164 -27.26 0.69 14.84
C ASP A 164 -26.46 1.67 13.97
N PHE A 165 -25.13 1.53 13.98
CA PHE A 165 -24.23 2.31 13.13
C PHE A 165 -24.48 1.97 11.65
N CYS A 166 -24.50 0.69 11.30
CA CYS A 166 -24.74 0.19 9.94
C CYS A 166 -26.13 0.60 9.42
N GLN A 167 -27.17 0.53 10.25
CA GLN A 167 -28.52 0.97 9.89
C GLN A 167 -28.57 2.47 9.61
N THR A 168 -27.90 3.27 10.44
CA THR A 168 -27.80 4.72 10.25
C THR A 168 -27.04 5.06 8.97
N LEU A 169 -25.91 4.37 8.73
CA LEU A 169 -25.10 4.51 7.53
C LEU A 169 -25.92 4.20 6.26
N TRP A 170 -26.60 3.05 6.24
CA TRP A 170 -27.46 2.64 5.13
C TRP A 170 -28.54 3.68 4.82
N LYS A 171 -29.23 4.20 5.86
CA LYS A 171 -30.25 5.25 5.69
C LYS A 171 -29.65 6.53 5.10
N LYS A 172 -28.46 6.94 5.52
CA LYS A 172 -27.75 8.11 4.97
C LYS A 172 -27.38 7.89 3.50
N LEU A 173 -26.89 6.70 3.12
CA LEU A 173 -26.59 6.35 1.73
C LEU A 173 -27.85 6.41 0.86
N LYS A 174 -28.94 5.74 1.29
CA LYS A 174 -30.22 5.71 0.58
C LYS A 174 -30.84 7.09 0.38
N GLN A 175 -30.65 8.00 1.34
CA GLN A 175 -31.11 9.39 1.26
C GLN A 175 -30.17 10.32 0.48
N GLY A 176 -29.05 9.82 -0.06
CA GLY A 176 -28.07 10.63 -0.78
C GLY A 176 -27.32 11.63 0.09
N LYS A 177 -27.30 11.42 1.43
CA LYS A 177 -26.61 12.32 2.38
C LYS A 177 -25.10 12.11 2.44
N ILE A 178 -24.60 11.08 1.77
CA ILE A 178 -23.18 10.78 1.60
C ILE A 178 -22.88 10.97 0.11
N PRO A 179 -22.47 12.18 -0.29
CA PRO A 179 -22.41 12.51 -1.71
C PRO A 179 -21.14 11.97 -2.36
N HIS A 180 -20.04 11.78 -1.59
CA HIS A 180 -18.71 11.44 -2.12
C HIS A 180 -18.01 10.42 -1.21
N ALA A 181 -17.07 9.63 -1.76
CA ALA A 181 -16.32 8.59 -1.05
C ALA A 181 -15.60 9.12 0.21
N ASP A 182 -15.04 10.33 0.13
CA ASP A 182 -14.35 10.96 1.26
C ASP A 182 -15.26 11.21 2.47
N HIS A 183 -16.54 11.52 2.23
CA HIS A 183 -17.50 11.65 3.33
C HIS A 183 -17.81 10.28 3.94
N LEU A 184 -17.91 9.24 3.12
CA LEU A 184 -18.16 7.88 3.59
C LEU A 184 -16.98 7.35 4.43
N LEU A 185 -15.74 7.57 3.99
CA LEU A 185 -14.54 7.24 4.76
C LEU A 185 -14.58 7.86 6.15
N ARG A 186 -14.88 9.17 6.25
CA ARG A 186 -15.00 9.84 7.56
C ARG A 186 -16.04 9.23 8.48
N VAL A 187 -17.18 8.79 7.93
CA VAL A 187 -18.22 8.11 8.72
C VAL A 187 -17.71 6.78 9.24
N LEU A 188 -17.03 6.00 8.39
CA LEU A 188 -16.44 4.71 8.75
C LEU A 188 -15.29 4.87 9.76
N ASP A 189 -14.44 5.88 9.61
CA ASP A 189 -13.36 6.23 10.55
C ASP A 189 -13.91 6.43 11.97
N THR A 190 -15.03 7.17 12.10
CA THR A 190 -15.67 7.39 13.40
C THR A 190 -16.18 6.09 14.02
N GLY A 191 -16.76 5.20 13.20
CA GLY A 191 -17.24 3.89 13.68
C GLY A 191 -16.10 2.98 14.12
N ILE A 192 -15.03 2.94 13.33
CA ILE A 192 -13.80 2.20 13.62
C ILE A 192 -13.15 2.71 14.91
N GLN A 193 -12.99 4.01 15.06
CA GLN A 193 -12.37 4.61 16.24
C GLN A 193 -13.16 4.28 17.52
N SER A 194 -14.49 4.35 17.46
CA SER A 194 -15.35 4.00 18.61
C SER A 194 -15.24 2.53 19.00
N LEU A 195 -14.98 1.62 18.06
CA LEU A 195 -14.70 0.22 18.38
C LEU A 195 -13.29 0.05 18.93
N ALA A 196 -12.31 0.76 18.36
CA ALA A 196 -10.90 0.65 18.71
C ALA A 196 -10.64 1.01 20.19
N GLU A 197 -11.42 1.92 20.77
CA GLU A 197 -11.38 2.26 22.21
C GLU A 197 -11.61 1.05 23.15
N GLN A 198 -12.13 -0.07 22.63
CA GLN A 198 -12.41 -1.28 23.40
C GLN A 198 -11.28 -2.30 23.35
N TYR A 199 -10.22 -2.04 22.58
CA TYR A 199 -9.10 -2.95 22.37
C TYR A 199 -7.81 -2.36 22.96
N ASP A 200 -7.06 -3.20 23.67
CA ASP A 200 -5.71 -2.86 24.11
C ASP A 200 -4.70 -3.27 23.02
N PHE A 201 -3.88 -2.32 22.58
CA PHE A 201 -2.79 -2.56 21.65
C PHE A 201 -1.46 -2.23 22.30
N SER A 202 -0.41 -2.95 21.91
CA SER A 202 0.97 -2.63 22.26
C SER A 202 1.86 -2.90 21.07
N TYR A 203 2.80 -1.99 20.82
CA TYR A 203 3.81 -2.17 19.79
C TYR A 203 5.17 -2.33 20.44
N THR A 204 5.98 -3.14 19.79
CA THR A 204 7.40 -3.28 20.08
C THR A 204 8.16 -2.86 18.83
N VAL A 205 8.98 -1.84 18.97
CA VAL A 205 9.76 -1.27 17.88
C VAL A 205 11.24 -1.43 18.18
N PHE A 206 12.01 -1.88 17.20
CA PHE A 206 13.47 -1.88 17.23
C PHE A 206 14.01 -1.61 15.84
N ALA A 207 15.22 -1.10 15.75
CA ALA A 207 15.90 -0.90 14.48
C ALA A 207 17.36 -1.33 14.61
N LEU A 208 17.91 -1.87 13.52
CA LEU A 208 19.26 -2.39 13.42
C LEU A 208 19.85 -1.96 12.08
N THR A 209 21.16 -1.73 12.05
CA THR A 209 21.91 -1.40 10.85
C THR A 209 23.29 -2.06 10.91
N ASP A 210 23.83 -2.47 9.76
CA ASP A 210 25.14 -3.11 9.64
C ASP A 210 25.79 -2.68 8.31
N GLY A 211 27.08 -2.34 8.31
CA GLY A 211 27.78 -1.91 7.09
C GLY A 211 28.03 -3.05 6.10
N GLY A 212 27.73 -4.29 6.49
CA GLY A 212 28.02 -5.48 5.71
C GLY A 212 29.52 -5.74 5.56
N PRO A 213 29.88 -6.82 4.85
CA PRO A 213 31.27 -7.23 4.69
C PRO A 213 32.01 -6.52 3.54
N SER A 214 31.30 -5.74 2.71
CA SER A 214 31.78 -5.33 1.38
C SER A 214 31.92 -3.81 1.19
N ARG A 215 31.42 -3.00 2.13
CA ARG A 215 31.47 -1.54 2.04
C ARG A 215 32.40 -0.97 3.10
N ASP A 216 33.13 0.09 2.74
CA ASP A 216 34.06 0.76 3.66
C ASP A 216 33.33 1.62 4.71
N HIS A 217 32.12 2.07 4.38
CA HIS A 217 31.27 2.88 5.22
C HIS A 217 29.81 2.44 5.10
N ASN A 218 29.06 2.58 6.19
CA ASN A 218 27.63 2.35 6.21
C ASN A 218 26.91 3.66 5.86
N GLU A 219 26.24 3.70 4.71
CA GLU A 219 25.43 4.85 4.28
C GLU A 219 23.96 4.70 4.73
N ASP A 220 23.60 3.59 5.38
CA ASP A 220 22.27 3.35 5.91
C ASP A 220 22.09 3.97 7.30
N ALA A 221 20.91 4.52 7.53
CA ALA A 221 20.50 5.05 8.82
C ALA A 221 19.10 4.56 9.19
N CYS A 222 18.86 4.31 10.48
CA CYS A 222 17.57 3.88 10.97
C CYS A 222 17.15 4.63 12.24
N PHE A 223 15.84 4.71 12.46
CA PHE A 223 15.24 5.27 13.67
C PHE A 223 14.18 4.29 14.21
N PRO A 224 14.09 4.08 15.54
CA PRO A 224 14.89 4.70 16.59
C PRO A 224 16.36 4.22 16.58
N VAL A 225 17.28 5.07 17.06
CA VAL A 225 18.70 4.70 17.23
C VAL A 225 18.85 3.91 18.53
N SER A 226 18.21 2.74 18.59
CA SER A 226 18.20 1.86 19.75
C SER A 226 18.09 0.42 19.30
N GLU A 227 19.09 -0.38 19.64
CA GLU A 227 19.05 -1.84 19.47
C GLU A 227 18.13 -2.51 20.49
N THR A 228 17.78 -1.80 21.57
CA THR A 228 16.80 -2.29 22.55
C THR A 228 15.38 -2.04 22.09
N PRO A 229 14.48 -3.03 22.20
CA PRO A 229 13.08 -2.84 21.89
C PRO A 229 12.45 -1.72 22.72
N ILE A 230 11.76 -0.80 22.04
CA ILE A 230 10.94 0.24 22.64
C ILE A 230 9.51 -0.26 22.65
N GLU A 231 8.94 -0.43 23.84
CA GLU A 231 7.52 -0.71 24.02
C GLU A 231 6.73 0.59 24.11
N GLY A 232 5.61 0.66 23.41
CA GLY A 232 4.78 1.85 23.43
C GLY A 232 3.37 1.61 22.93
N GLN A 233 2.45 2.40 23.47
CA GLN A 233 1.06 2.50 23.00
C GLN A 233 0.80 3.85 22.32
N GLN A 234 1.69 4.83 22.51
CA GLN A 234 1.55 6.16 21.92
C GLN A 234 2.15 6.19 20.52
N LEU A 235 1.42 6.80 19.58
CA LEU A 235 1.84 7.01 18.19
C LEU A 235 3.27 7.57 18.03
N ALA A 236 3.68 8.48 18.92
CA ALA A 236 5.04 9.03 18.91
C ALA A 236 6.13 7.98 19.14
N ASN A 237 5.83 6.92 19.91
CA ASN A 237 6.78 5.86 20.25
C ASN A 237 6.80 4.72 19.21
N THR A 238 5.90 4.76 18.22
CA THR A 238 5.82 3.74 17.16
C THR A 238 6.54 4.15 15.88
N MET A 239 7.08 5.37 15.84
CA MET A 239 7.76 5.90 14.67
C MET A 239 9.02 5.10 14.36
N THR A 240 9.09 4.60 13.13
CA THR A 240 10.26 3.92 12.58
C THR A 240 10.64 4.51 11.24
N LEU A 241 11.95 4.58 10.98
CA LEU A 241 12.49 5.05 9.72
C LEU A 241 13.66 4.17 9.31
N ILE A 242 13.78 3.94 8.01
CA ILE A 242 14.98 3.40 7.36
C ILE A 242 15.29 4.33 6.19
N CYS A 243 16.57 4.65 6.04
CA CYS A 243 17.11 5.51 5.01
C CYS A 243 18.37 4.83 4.46
N ASP A 244 18.45 4.67 3.14
CA ASP A 244 19.62 4.16 2.41
C ASP A 244 20.20 5.32 1.61
N GLY A 245 21.43 5.73 1.94
CA GLY A 245 22.15 6.77 1.21
C GLY A 245 22.37 6.34 -0.24
N VAL A 246 21.98 7.18 -1.20
CA VAL A 246 21.99 6.78 -2.62
C VAL A 246 23.42 6.49 -3.09
N GLY A 247 23.75 5.20 -3.19
CA GLY A 247 25.08 4.75 -3.57
C GLY A 247 25.53 5.27 -4.95
N GLY A 248 26.79 5.72 -5.03
CA GLY A 248 27.35 6.34 -6.23
C GLY A 248 27.15 7.85 -6.32
N GLN A 249 26.49 8.44 -5.32
CA GLN A 249 26.55 9.86 -4.97
C GLN A 249 27.55 10.08 -3.83
N GLU A 250 28.10 11.28 -3.68
CA GLU A 250 28.89 11.67 -2.50
C GLU A 250 27.97 12.06 -1.34
N GLY A 251 28.32 11.64 -0.12
CA GLY A 251 27.62 12.04 1.11
C GLY A 251 26.27 11.36 1.32
N GLY A 252 26.12 10.09 0.89
CA GLY A 252 24.94 9.27 1.17
C GLY A 252 24.69 9.12 2.67
N GLU A 253 25.74 8.92 3.47
CA GLU A 253 25.70 8.86 4.92
C GLU A 253 25.26 10.19 5.56
N ILE A 254 25.60 11.31 4.94
CA ILE A 254 25.15 12.63 5.40
C ILE A 254 23.66 12.80 5.12
N ALA A 255 23.18 12.32 3.96
CA ALA A 255 21.77 12.40 3.60
C ALA A 255 20.89 11.51 4.49
N SER A 256 21.26 10.25 4.70
CA SER A 256 20.49 9.32 5.51
C SER A 256 20.44 9.77 6.97
N GLN A 257 21.58 10.22 7.52
CA GLN A 257 21.65 10.82 8.86
C GLN A 257 20.80 12.08 8.98
N TRP A 258 20.80 12.95 7.96
CA TRP A 258 19.99 14.16 7.95
C TRP A 258 18.50 13.85 8.15
N VAL A 259 17.98 12.83 7.46
CA VAL A 259 16.56 12.47 7.55
C VAL A 259 16.21 11.96 8.95
N ILE A 260 17.01 11.06 9.52
CA ILE A 260 16.72 10.50 10.85
C ILE A 260 16.91 11.51 12.00
N GLU A 261 17.70 12.57 11.80
CA GLU A 261 17.85 13.65 12.79
C GLU A 261 16.70 14.68 12.74
N HIS A 262 16.19 14.98 11.54
CA HIS A 262 15.25 16.10 11.35
C HIS A 262 13.79 15.64 11.28
N LEU A 263 13.49 14.54 10.60
CA LEU A 263 12.10 14.11 10.36
C LEU A 263 11.39 13.68 11.67
N PRO A 264 11.99 12.84 12.54
CA PRO A 264 11.33 12.43 13.78
C PRO A 264 11.00 13.60 14.71
N VAL A 265 11.92 14.56 14.86
CA VAL A 265 11.71 15.75 15.71
C VAL A 265 10.49 16.54 15.23
N ARG A 266 10.33 16.72 13.92
CA ARG A 266 9.19 17.44 13.35
C ARG A 266 7.88 16.70 13.59
N VAL A 267 7.83 15.42 13.23
CA VAL A 267 6.62 14.60 13.31
C VAL A 267 6.18 14.40 14.75
N ILE A 268 7.09 13.97 15.63
CA ILE A 268 6.79 13.73 17.05
C ILE A 268 6.34 15.02 17.74
N SER A 269 7.00 16.16 17.47
CA SER A 269 6.62 17.43 18.11
C SER A 269 5.23 17.93 17.68
N LYS A 270 4.78 17.61 16.46
CA LYS A 270 3.42 17.90 15.99
C LYS A 270 2.41 16.97 16.65
N ILE A 271 2.67 15.66 16.64
CA ILE A 271 1.82 14.65 17.29
C ILE A 271 1.58 15.04 18.75
N GLN A 272 2.65 15.36 19.50
CA GLN A 272 2.56 15.77 20.90
C GLN A 272 1.74 17.04 21.14
N LYS A 273 1.78 18.01 20.21
CA LYS A 273 0.98 19.24 20.29
C LYS A 273 -0.49 19.02 19.95
N GLN A 274 -0.78 18.04 19.10
CA GLN A 274 -2.12 17.73 18.60
C GLN A 274 -2.85 16.65 19.42
N MET A 275 -2.21 16.09 20.46
CA MET A 275 -2.77 15.01 21.32
C MET A 275 -4.18 15.26 21.90
N ASN A 276 -4.68 16.50 21.89
CA ASN A 276 -5.98 16.86 22.46
C ASN A 276 -7.12 17.01 21.44
N GLU A 277 -6.86 16.89 20.15
CA GLU A 277 -7.89 16.92 19.11
C GLU A 277 -7.77 15.67 18.21
N PRO A 278 -8.84 14.88 18.04
CA PRO A 278 -8.83 13.77 17.09
C PRO A 278 -8.56 14.30 15.68
N GLU A 279 -7.31 14.15 15.21
CA GLU A 279 -6.95 14.55 13.86
C GLU A 279 -7.44 13.50 12.86
N GLN A 280 -8.05 13.95 11.77
CA GLN A 280 -8.52 13.06 10.73
C GLN A 280 -7.31 12.44 10.01
N ILE A 281 -7.34 11.13 9.75
CA ILE A 281 -6.29 10.35 9.04
C ILE A 281 -5.75 11.08 7.81
N ARG A 282 -6.63 11.67 6.99
CA ARG A 282 -6.21 12.41 5.78
C ARG A 282 -5.41 13.67 6.09
N THR A 283 -5.83 14.42 7.10
CA THR A 283 -5.10 15.60 7.57
C THR A 283 -3.74 15.18 8.10
N PHE A 284 -3.69 14.07 8.84
CA PHE A 284 -2.44 13.50 9.34
C PHE A 284 -1.49 13.09 8.20
N ILE A 285 -1.97 12.35 7.19
CA ILE A 285 -1.19 11.99 6.00
C ILE A 285 -0.68 13.24 5.26
N GLN A 286 -1.51 14.26 5.13
CA GLN A 286 -1.13 15.52 4.50
C GLN A 286 -0.02 16.24 5.29
N HIS A 287 -0.12 16.26 6.63
CA HIS A 287 0.93 16.81 7.49
C HIS A 287 2.24 16.02 7.39
N LEU A 288 2.19 14.68 7.36
CA LEU A 288 3.37 13.85 7.14
C LEU A 288 4.02 14.16 5.78
N LYS A 289 3.21 14.30 4.73
CA LYS A 289 3.71 14.68 3.40
C LYS A 289 4.46 16.01 3.43
N GLU A 290 3.88 17.01 4.09
CA GLU A 290 4.49 18.33 4.24
C GLU A 290 5.80 18.28 5.03
N ASP A 291 5.87 17.45 6.08
CA ASP A 291 7.11 17.29 6.85
C ASP A 291 8.22 16.59 6.06
N ILE A 292 7.90 15.55 5.29
CA ILE A 292 8.87 14.90 4.41
C ILE A 292 9.33 15.87 3.31
N GLN A 293 8.40 16.64 2.71
CA GLN A 293 8.73 17.66 1.70
C GLN A 293 9.60 18.79 2.25
N GLU A 294 9.40 19.19 3.51
CA GLU A 294 10.24 20.20 4.15
C GLU A 294 11.64 19.66 4.45
N VAL A 295 11.77 18.41 4.93
CA VAL A 295 13.08 17.78 5.12
C VAL A 295 13.84 17.63 3.79
N ASN A 296 13.13 17.22 2.72
CA ASN A 296 13.67 17.18 1.36
C ASN A 296 14.20 18.55 0.92
N GLU A 297 13.39 19.59 1.07
CA GLU A 297 13.73 20.95 0.66
C GLU A 297 14.95 21.49 1.42
N GLN A 298 15.09 21.18 2.70
CA GLN A 298 16.25 21.60 3.49
C GLN A 298 17.53 20.92 3.03
N LEU A 299 17.49 19.61 2.76
CA LEU A 299 18.65 18.87 2.23
C LEU A 299 19.01 19.34 0.82
N ASN A 300 18.00 19.59 -0.02
CA ASN A 300 18.18 20.12 -1.37
C ASN A 300 18.85 21.51 -1.36
N ARG A 301 18.40 22.42 -0.48
CA ARG A 301 19.05 23.73 -0.30
C ARG A 301 20.47 23.62 0.24
N ARG A 302 20.76 22.61 1.05
CA ARG A 302 22.13 22.36 1.53
C ARG A 302 23.02 21.93 0.36
N ASN A 303 22.56 21.02 -0.50
CA ASN A 303 23.26 20.66 -1.73
C ASN A 303 23.56 21.91 -2.58
N ASP A 304 22.59 22.82 -2.75
CA ASP A 304 22.79 24.04 -3.55
C ASP A 304 23.76 25.03 -2.92
N ARG A 305 23.71 25.21 -1.59
CA ARG A 305 24.64 26.08 -0.84
C ARG A 305 26.07 25.58 -0.87
N GLU A 306 26.26 24.28 -0.92
CA GLU A 306 27.57 23.63 -1.02
C GLU A 306 27.98 23.38 -2.49
N GLU A 307 27.25 23.97 -3.45
CA GLU A 307 27.51 23.91 -4.89
C GLU A 307 27.63 22.47 -5.45
N ARG A 308 26.95 21.51 -4.83
CA ARG A 308 26.98 20.09 -5.23
C ARG A 308 26.18 19.85 -6.52
N THR A 309 26.80 19.19 -7.48
CA THR A 309 26.22 18.90 -8.80
C THR A 309 26.25 17.41 -9.14
N GLU A 310 25.28 16.96 -9.94
CA GLU A 310 25.19 15.57 -10.45
C GLU A 310 25.40 14.47 -9.40
N ARG A 311 26.60 13.89 -9.35
CA ARG A 311 27.02 12.80 -8.44
C ARG A 311 27.51 13.29 -7.08
N GLU A 312 27.69 14.59 -6.91
CA GLU A 312 28.09 15.17 -5.64
C GLU A 312 26.87 15.44 -4.74
N ARG A 313 25.64 15.39 -5.29
CA ARG A 313 24.42 15.73 -4.55
C ARG A 313 24.08 14.63 -3.56
N MET A 314 24.04 14.99 -2.28
CA MET A 314 23.64 14.10 -1.22
C MET A 314 22.16 13.71 -1.39
N GLY A 315 21.86 12.42 -1.36
CA GLY A 315 20.51 11.91 -1.43
C GLY A 315 20.34 10.60 -0.67
N THR A 316 19.12 10.31 -0.24
CA THR A 316 18.78 9.08 0.50
C THR A 316 17.37 8.62 0.16
N THR A 317 17.12 7.32 0.27
CA THR A 317 15.76 6.78 0.33
C THR A 317 15.11 7.13 1.67
N LEU A 318 13.81 6.85 1.79
CA LEU A 318 13.06 6.90 3.03
C LEU A 318 11.98 5.81 3.01
N VAL A 319 11.93 4.98 4.03
CA VAL A 319 10.72 4.25 4.45
C VAL A 319 10.42 4.65 5.88
N MET A 320 9.20 5.11 6.13
CA MET A 320 8.73 5.50 7.46
C MET A 320 7.46 4.73 7.80
N ALA A 321 7.34 4.25 9.03
CA ALA A 321 6.09 3.72 9.58
C ALA A 321 5.72 4.41 10.89
N LEU A 322 4.43 4.61 11.08
CA LEU A 322 3.80 5.06 12.33
C LEU A 322 2.59 4.18 12.58
N ALA A 323 2.50 3.58 13.76
CA ALA A 323 1.38 2.72 14.13
C ALA A 323 0.44 3.46 15.10
N ASP A 324 -0.84 3.53 14.74
CA ASP A 324 -1.93 4.07 15.54
C ASP A 324 -3.08 3.04 15.62
N PHE A 325 -3.26 2.41 16.78
CA PHE A 325 -4.21 1.31 17.01
C PHE A 325 -4.12 0.13 16.01
N GLN A 326 -4.95 0.14 14.96
CA GLN A 326 -4.94 -0.88 13.92
C GLN A 326 -4.46 -0.35 12.57
N GLN A 327 -4.05 0.93 12.51
CA GLN A 327 -3.62 1.59 11.29
C GLN A 327 -2.11 1.77 11.31
N PHE A 328 -1.49 1.53 10.16
CA PHE A 328 -0.08 1.78 9.94
C PHE A 328 0.06 2.84 8.85
N PHE A 329 0.49 4.03 9.23
CA PHE A 329 0.83 5.07 8.26
C PHE A 329 2.23 4.83 7.75
N LEU A 330 2.33 4.43 6.49
CA LEU A 330 3.57 4.16 5.80
C LEU A 330 3.82 5.26 4.78
N ALA A 331 5.01 5.84 4.80
CA ALA A 331 5.52 6.70 3.74
C ALA A 331 6.76 6.06 3.12
N ASN A 332 6.90 6.13 1.80
CA ASN A 332 8.10 5.68 1.12
C ASN A 332 8.53 6.64 0.00
N VAL A 333 9.84 6.69 -0.20
CA VAL A 333 10.56 7.38 -1.28
C VAL A 333 11.79 6.54 -1.60
N GLY A 334 11.95 6.16 -2.86
CA GLY A 334 13.07 5.34 -3.32
C GLY A 334 12.70 3.84 -3.37
N ASP A 335 13.70 2.97 -3.28
CA ASP A 335 13.58 1.53 -3.44
C ASP A 335 13.78 0.72 -2.14
N SER A 336 13.94 1.40 -1.00
CA SER A 336 13.83 0.76 0.30
C SER A 336 12.41 0.23 0.52
N ARG A 337 12.27 -0.89 1.24
CA ARG A 337 11.02 -1.65 1.28
C ARG A 337 10.44 -1.85 2.68
N CYS A 338 9.11 -1.87 2.75
CA CYS A 338 8.36 -2.37 3.90
C CYS A 338 7.64 -3.66 3.52
N TYR A 339 7.69 -4.65 4.43
CA TYR A 339 7.02 -5.93 4.26
C TYR A 339 6.05 -6.17 5.41
N TRP A 340 4.87 -6.69 5.08
CA TRP A 340 3.92 -7.25 6.04
C TRP A 340 4.14 -8.75 6.13
N LEU A 341 4.62 -9.20 7.29
CA LEU A 341 4.88 -10.60 7.61
C LEU A 341 3.80 -11.14 8.55
N THR A 342 3.26 -12.30 8.24
CA THR A 342 2.41 -13.13 9.11
C THR A 342 3.01 -14.53 9.20
N ALA A 343 2.39 -15.44 9.96
CA ALA A 343 2.85 -16.83 10.06
C ALA A 343 2.85 -17.56 8.70
N ASP A 344 2.01 -17.13 7.77
CA ASP A 344 1.69 -17.78 6.51
C ASP A 344 1.95 -16.91 5.26
N SER A 345 2.39 -15.66 5.42
CA SER A 345 2.49 -14.71 4.31
C SER A 345 3.62 -13.69 4.48
N CYS A 346 4.25 -13.33 3.36
CA CYS A 346 5.18 -12.22 3.23
C CYS A 346 4.74 -11.37 2.04
N LYS A 347 4.27 -10.15 2.30
CA LYS A 347 3.79 -9.23 1.25
C LYS A 347 4.58 -7.93 1.29
N GLN A 348 5.13 -7.50 0.16
CA GLN A 348 5.71 -6.17 0.04
C GLN A 348 4.60 -5.12 0.04
N VAL A 349 4.71 -4.13 0.92
CA VAL A 349 3.73 -3.04 1.06
C VAL A 349 4.09 -1.85 0.18
N THR A 350 5.38 -1.54 0.07
CA THR A 350 5.86 -0.43 -0.76
C THR A 350 5.89 -0.80 -2.24
N VAL A 351 5.88 0.22 -3.09
CA VAL A 351 6.20 0.10 -4.52
C VAL A 351 7.44 0.93 -4.73
N ASP A 352 8.47 0.31 -5.29
CA ASP A 352 9.77 0.96 -5.46
C ASP A 352 9.64 2.16 -6.42
N ASP A 353 10.31 3.25 -6.08
CA ASP A 353 10.46 4.41 -6.97
C ASP A 353 11.62 4.21 -7.95
N ASP A 354 11.62 3.11 -8.69
CA ASP A 354 12.64 2.77 -9.68
C ASP A 354 12.12 2.86 -11.13
N VAL A 355 13.05 2.76 -12.10
CA VAL A 355 12.72 2.76 -13.53
C VAL A 355 11.78 1.60 -13.85
N ALA A 356 12.04 0.39 -13.33
CA ALA A 356 11.23 -0.79 -13.59
C ALA A 356 9.75 -0.55 -13.23
N SER A 357 9.47 -0.12 -12.00
CA SER A 357 8.13 0.15 -11.51
C SER A 357 7.47 1.28 -12.28
N ARG A 358 8.22 2.30 -12.73
CA ARG A 358 7.69 3.35 -13.61
C ARG A 358 7.24 2.79 -14.96
N GLU A 359 8.08 2.00 -15.64
CA GLU A 359 7.73 1.42 -16.96
C GLU A 359 6.48 0.53 -16.86
N VAL A 360 6.36 -0.23 -15.76
CA VAL A 360 5.15 -1.01 -15.46
C VAL A 360 3.93 -0.12 -15.29
N ARG A 361 3.99 0.91 -14.43
CA ARG A 361 2.85 1.83 -14.20
C ARG A 361 2.41 2.59 -15.44
N LEU A 362 3.34 2.85 -16.37
CA LEU A 362 3.05 3.46 -17.67
C LEU A 362 2.41 2.47 -18.67
N GLY A 363 2.39 1.19 -18.33
CA GLY A 363 1.83 0.11 -19.13
C GLY A 363 2.69 -0.29 -20.32
N LEU A 364 4.00 -0.06 -20.22
CA LEU A 364 4.94 -0.30 -21.31
C LEU A 364 5.45 -1.75 -21.33
N MET A 365 5.45 -2.44 -20.18
CA MET A 365 5.89 -3.82 -20.05
C MET A 365 5.46 -4.44 -18.72
N LEU A 366 5.64 -5.75 -18.58
CA LEU A 366 5.45 -6.47 -17.32
C LEU A 366 6.64 -6.27 -16.38
N TYR A 367 6.40 -6.33 -15.07
CA TYR A 367 7.44 -6.09 -14.06
C TYR A 367 8.64 -7.01 -14.24
N ARG A 368 8.37 -8.29 -14.54
CA ARG A 368 9.43 -9.28 -14.79
C ARG A 368 10.35 -8.96 -15.97
N HIS A 369 9.85 -8.27 -17.00
CA HIS A 369 10.67 -7.80 -18.12
C HIS A 369 11.32 -6.44 -17.80
N ALA A 370 10.61 -5.60 -17.04
CA ALA A 370 11.11 -4.29 -16.63
C ALA A 370 12.40 -4.38 -15.81
N VAL A 371 12.51 -5.38 -14.93
CA VAL A 371 13.70 -5.60 -14.10
C VAL A 371 14.93 -6.06 -14.88
N GLU A 372 14.75 -6.65 -16.07
CA GLU A 372 15.84 -7.10 -16.95
C GLU A 372 16.48 -5.95 -17.73
N LEU A 373 15.82 -4.78 -17.80
CA LEU A 373 16.34 -3.63 -18.52
C LEU A 373 17.64 -3.10 -17.88
N PRO A 374 18.58 -2.59 -18.69
CA PRO A 374 19.70 -1.84 -18.15
C PRO A 374 19.22 -0.64 -17.33
N ARG A 375 19.73 -0.51 -16.10
CA ARG A 375 19.34 0.56 -15.15
C ARG A 375 17.88 0.50 -14.68
N SER A 376 17.26 -0.67 -14.73
CA SER A 376 15.92 -0.93 -14.18
C SER A 376 15.77 -0.49 -12.73
N GLY A 377 16.79 -0.74 -11.90
CA GLY A 377 16.85 -0.31 -10.49
C GLY A 377 17.28 1.14 -10.28
N ALA A 378 17.40 1.98 -11.31
CA ALA A 378 17.74 3.38 -11.11
C ALA A 378 16.57 4.13 -10.45
N LEU A 379 16.86 4.84 -9.36
CA LEU A 379 15.86 5.63 -8.66
C LEU A 379 15.28 6.75 -9.53
N THR A 380 13.96 6.89 -9.46
CA THR A 380 13.18 7.95 -10.11
C THR A 380 12.99 9.15 -9.19
N GLN A 381 13.06 8.94 -7.87
CA GLN A 381 13.10 9.99 -6.86
C GLN A 381 13.85 9.51 -5.60
N ALA A 382 14.45 10.45 -4.89
CA ALA A 382 15.07 10.26 -3.58
C ALA A 382 15.02 11.59 -2.81
N VAL A 383 15.13 11.55 -1.49
CA VAL A 383 15.18 12.73 -0.63
C VAL A 383 16.47 13.50 -0.90
N GLY A 384 16.39 14.82 -1.10
CA GLY A 384 17.53 15.73 -1.27
C GLY A 384 17.96 15.99 -2.71
N LEU A 385 17.62 15.11 -3.66
CA LEU A 385 18.11 15.20 -5.04
C LEU A 385 17.42 16.28 -5.88
N GLY A 386 16.18 16.65 -5.56
CA GLY A 386 15.39 17.62 -6.32
C GLY A 386 14.47 18.50 -5.47
N PRO A 387 13.92 19.56 -6.06
CA PRO A 387 13.01 20.47 -5.37
C PRO A 387 11.68 19.78 -5.03
N SER A 388 11.02 20.23 -3.96
CA SER A 388 9.79 19.59 -3.46
C SER A 388 8.58 19.68 -4.42
N ALA A 389 8.65 20.52 -5.47
CA ALA A 389 7.61 20.64 -6.49
C ALA A 389 7.40 19.34 -7.30
N ASN A 390 8.46 18.54 -7.49
CA ASN A 390 8.42 17.29 -8.27
C ASN A 390 8.62 16.05 -7.38
N PHE A 391 8.61 16.22 -6.06
CA PHE A 391 8.87 15.17 -5.08
C PHE A 391 7.56 14.73 -4.43
N ILE A 392 7.20 13.46 -4.65
CA ILE A 392 5.88 12.93 -4.28
C ILE A 392 6.09 11.64 -3.49
N PRO A 393 6.18 11.73 -2.14
CA PRO A 393 6.21 10.55 -1.30
C PRO A 393 4.94 9.72 -1.49
N SER A 394 5.13 8.40 -1.57
CA SER A 394 4.05 7.42 -1.64
C SER A 394 3.55 7.11 -0.24
N PHE A 395 2.23 7.06 -0.05
CA PHE A 395 1.61 6.76 1.24
C PHE A 395 0.73 5.50 1.16
N ASN A 396 0.92 4.60 2.12
CA ASN A 396 0.04 3.46 2.38
C ASN A 396 -0.50 3.60 3.80
N ALA A 397 -1.81 3.39 3.98
CA ALA A 397 -2.49 3.46 5.27
C ALA A 397 -3.50 2.32 5.41
#